data_AF-A0A9X3B549-F1
#
_entry.id   AF-A0A9X3B549-F1
#
_cell.length_a   1.000
_cell.length_b   1.000
_cell.length_c   1.000
_cell.angle_alpha   90.00
_cell.angle_beta   90.00
_cell.angle_gamma   90.00
#
_symmetry.space_group_name_H-M   'P 1'
#
loop_
_entity.id
_entity.type
_entity.pdbx_description
1 polymer ?
#
loop_
_entity_poly.entity_id
_entity_poly.type
_entity_poly.pdbx_seq_one_letter_code
_entity_poly.pdbx_strand_id
1 'polypeptide(L)'
;MARSLLESVCKHVIEQSEGVEYGRSDDLPALYRKASRALNLAPDQHVEEVFKKILGGCTSVVVGLGELRNRVGDAHGQGQRPVKPLPRHAELAVNLSGTMSAFLIATLDARQGSQ
;
A
#
# COMPACT_ATOMS: atom_id res chain seq x y z
N MET A 1 7.39 -10.85 -0.77
CA MET A 1 8.01 -10.04 0.30
C MET A 1 7.50 -8.61 0.31
N ALA A 2 7.73 -7.80 -0.74
CA ALA A 2 7.24 -6.41 -0.81
C ALA A 2 5.75 -6.25 -0.48
N ARG A 3 4.86 -7.01 -1.13
CA ARG A 3 3.41 -6.96 -0.84
C ARG A 3 3.07 -7.32 0.62
N SER A 4 3.64 -8.41 1.13
CA SER A 4 3.30 -8.97 2.44
C SER A 4 3.68 -8.02 3.58
N LEU A 5 4.81 -7.32 3.47
CA LEU A 5 5.21 -6.30 4.43
C LEU A 5 4.16 -5.19 4.52
N LEU A 6 3.83 -4.58 3.37
CA LEU A 6 2.89 -3.47 3.33
C LEU A 6 1.48 -3.90 3.76
N GLU A 7 1.07 -5.12 3.42
CA GLU A 7 -0.20 -5.71 3.89
C GLU A 7 -0.24 -5.83 5.41
N SER A 8 0.84 -6.33 6.03
CA SER A 8 0.96 -6.45 7.48
C SER A 8 0.91 -5.08 8.16
N VAL A 9 1.59 -4.08 7.59
CA VAL A 9 1.59 -2.71 8.13
C VAL A 9 0.22 -2.06 7.99
N CYS A 10 -0.49 -2.23 6.88
CA CYS A 10 -1.84 -1.70 6.72
C CYS A 10 -2.80 -2.33 7.75
N LYS A 11 -2.73 -3.64 7.97
CA LYS A 11 -3.52 -4.33 8.99
C LYS A 11 -3.23 -3.80 10.39
N HIS A 12 -1.95 -3.63 10.72
CA HIS A 12 -1.53 -3.06 12.00
C HIS A 12 -2.08 -1.64 12.20
N VAL A 13 -1.97 -0.77 11.20
CA VAL A 13 -2.54 0.59 11.26
C VAL A 13 -4.05 0.57 11.50
N ILE A 14 -4.77 -0.33 10.82
CA ILE A 14 -6.23 -0.48 10.98
C ILE A 14 -6.56 -0.96 12.40
N GLU A 15 -5.85 -1.95 12.92
CA GLU A 15 -6.03 -2.46 14.30
C GLU A 15 -5.79 -1.39 15.37
N GLN A 16 -4.90 -0.43 15.09
CA GLN A 16 -4.62 0.70 15.98
C GLN A 16 -5.58 1.88 15.78
N SER A 17 -6.48 1.82 14.80
CA SER A 17 -7.42 2.89 14.47
C SER A 17 -8.82 2.54 14.96
N GLU A 18 -9.40 3.39 15.81
CA GLU A 18 -10.75 3.17 16.34
C GLU A 18 -11.81 3.19 15.22
N GLY A 19 -12.73 2.22 15.27
CA GLY A 19 -13.88 2.15 14.37
C GLY A 19 -13.58 1.71 12.94
N VAL A 20 -12.37 1.18 12.66
CA VAL A 20 -12.01 0.66 11.33
C VAL A 20 -11.70 -0.82 11.43
N GLU A 21 -12.36 -1.62 10.59
CA GLU A 21 -12.15 -3.07 10.52
C GLU A 21 -11.75 -3.50 9.10
N TYR A 22 -10.99 -4.59 8.99
CA TYR A 22 -10.69 -5.24 7.73
C TYR A 22 -11.25 -6.66 7.67
N GLY A 23 -11.72 -7.05 6.48
CA GLY A 23 -12.23 -8.38 6.22
C GLY A 23 -11.12 -9.36 5.85
N ARG A 24 -11.38 -10.66 6.03
CA ARG A 24 -10.45 -11.73 5.60
C ARG A 24 -10.17 -11.73 4.09
N SER A 25 -11.08 -11.20 3.29
CA SER A 25 -10.98 -11.11 1.83
C SER A 25 -10.38 -9.78 1.34
N ASP A 26 -10.06 -8.84 2.24
CA ASP A 26 -9.52 -7.55 1.83
C ASP A 26 -8.12 -7.74 1.27
N ASP A 27 -7.93 -7.27 0.04
CA ASP A 27 -6.64 -7.26 -0.63
C ASP A 27 -5.82 -6.03 -0.25
N LEU A 28 -4.56 -5.97 -0.72
CA LEU A 28 -3.66 -4.86 -0.41
C LEU A 28 -4.27 -3.48 -0.78
N PRO A 29 -4.86 -3.28 -1.96
CA PRO A 29 -5.58 -2.04 -2.29
C PRO A 29 -6.66 -1.67 -1.27
N ALA A 30 -7.53 -2.62 -0.88
CA ALA A 30 -8.59 -2.38 0.08
C ALA A 30 -8.04 -2.01 1.47
N LEU A 31 -7.05 -2.77 1.95
CA LEU A 31 -6.38 -2.52 3.23
C LEU A 31 -5.69 -1.15 3.26
N TYR A 32 -4.97 -0.80 2.20
CA TYR A 32 -4.29 0.49 2.11
C TYR A 32 -5.30 1.65 2.13
N ARG A 33 -6.41 1.55 1.40
CA ARG A 33 -7.46 2.59 1.40
C ARG A 33 -8.05 2.83 2.79
N LYS A 34 -8.24 1.75 3.57
CA LYS A 34 -8.72 1.84 4.96
C LYS A 34 -7.68 2.48 5.86
N ALA A 35 -6.44 1.99 5.83
CA ALA A 35 -5.32 2.52 6.61
C ALA A 35 -5.03 4.00 6.29
N SER A 36 -4.96 4.36 5.01
CA SER A 36 -4.68 5.74 4.58
C SER A 36 -5.79 6.69 5.04
N ARG A 37 -7.07 6.29 4.94
CA ARG A 37 -8.17 7.12 5.42
C ARG A 37 -8.14 7.31 6.93
N ALA A 38 -7.85 6.25 7.68
CA ALA A 38 -7.72 6.30 9.14
C ALA A 38 -6.61 7.26 9.60
N LEU A 39 -5.51 7.33 8.84
CA LEU A 39 -4.40 8.25 9.10
C LEU A 39 -4.58 9.66 8.53
N ASN A 40 -5.74 9.98 7.93
CA ASN A 40 -5.99 11.24 7.22
C ASN A 40 -5.05 11.47 6.02
N LEU A 41 -4.76 10.42 5.26
CA LEU A 41 -3.88 10.40 4.09
C LEU A 41 -4.65 10.10 2.78
N ALA A 42 -5.99 10.00 2.80
CA ALA A 42 -6.74 9.82 1.56
C ALA A 42 -6.82 11.16 0.80
N PRO A 43 -6.64 11.19 -0.54
CA PRO A 43 -6.64 12.44 -1.31
C PRO A 43 -7.87 13.32 -1.11
N ASP A 44 -9.05 12.72 -0.89
CA ASP A 44 -10.30 13.43 -0.66
C ASP A 44 -10.39 14.12 0.72
N GLN A 45 -9.41 13.89 1.61
CA GLN A 45 -9.31 14.52 2.93
C GLN A 45 -8.43 15.79 2.92
N HIS A 46 -7.88 16.17 1.76
CA HIS A 46 -6.97 17.33 1.62
C HIS A 46 -7.55 18.34 0.63
N VAL A 47 -7.25 19.63 0.81
CA VAL A 47 -7.72 20.68 -0.10
C VAL A 47 -6.67 21.00 -1.16
N GLU A 48 -5.41 21.01 -0.76
CA GLU A 48 -4.27 21.39 -1.57
C GLU A 48 -4.01 20.35 -2.67
N GLU A 49 -4.11 20.79 -3.91
CA GLU A 49 -3.95 19.93 -5.09
C GLU A 49 -2.60 19.19 -5.14
N VAL A 50 -1.55 19.76 -4.56
CA VAL A 50 -0.24 19.11 -4.48
C VAL A 50 -0.28 17.84 -3.62
N PHE A 51 -0.94 17.88 -2.45
CA PHE A 51 -1.06 16.71 -1.58
C PHE A 51 -1.97 15.66 -2.18
N LYS A 52 -3.08 16.07 -2.81
CA LYS A 52 -3.96 15.14 -3.54
C LYS A 52 -3.20 14.34 -4.60
N LYS A 53 -2.35 15.01 -5.39
CA LYS A 53 -1.53 14.36 -6.43
C LYS A 53 -0.53 13.39 -5.85
N ILE A 54 0.19 13.78 -4.79
CA ILE A 54 1.19 12.92 -4.14
C ILE A 54 0.51 11.67 -3.55
N LEU A 55 -0.55 11.85 -2.75
CA LEU A 55 -1.27 10.76 -2.09
C LEU A 55 -2.01 9.86 -3.10
N GLY A 56 -2.50 10.44 -4.20
CA GLY A 56 -3.04 9.70 -5.33
C GLY A 56 -1.98 8.82 -5.99
N GLY A 57 -0.78 9.36 -6.23
CA GLY A 57 0.36 8.60 -6.75
C GLY A 57 0.76 7.44 -5.84
N CYS A 58 0.82 7.67 -4.52
CA CYS A 58 1.04 6.61 -3.53
C CYS A 58 -0.02 5.50 -3.64
N THR A 59 -1.29 5.86 -3.81
CA THR A 59 -2.37 4.88 -4.01
C THR A 59 -2.14 4.05 -5.28
N SER A 60 -1.78 4.68 -6.39
CA SER A 60 -1.47 3.97 -7.65
C SER A 60 -0.29 3.01 -7.50
N VAL A 61 0.76 3.39 -6.77
CA VAL A 61 1.90 2.52 -6.47
C VAL A 61 1.44 1.28 -5.71
N VAL A 62 0.64 1.44 -4.66
CA VAL A 62 0.18 0.31 -3.84
C VAL A 62 -0.75 -0.62 -4.62
N VAL A 63 -1.64 -0.08 -5.45
CA VAL A 63 -2.45 -0.87 -6.37
C VAL A 63 -1.57 -1.69 -7.32
N GLY A 64 -0.57 -1.05 -7.94
CA GLY A 64 0.39 -1.73 -8.81
C GLY A 64 1.19 -2.83 -8.11
N LEU A 65 1.62 -2.62 -6.86
CA LEU A 65 2.28 -3.64 -6.03
C LEU A 65 1.36 -4.82 -5.70
N GLY A 66 0.07 -4.55 -5.48
CA GLY A 66 -0.96 -5.57 -5.32
C GLY A 66 -1.08 -6.46 -6.56
N GLU A 67 -1.21 -5.85 -7.73
CA GLU A 67 -1.35 -6.55 -9.02
C GLU A 67 -0.09 -7.30 -9.45
N LEU A 68 1.11 -6.77 -9.14
CA LEU A 68 2.39 -7.34 -9.56
C LEU A 68 2.54 -8.80 -9.10
N ARG A 69 2.12 -9.12 -7.88
CA ARG A 69 2.15 -10.50 -7.37
C ARG A 69 1.21 -11.41 -8.17
N ASN A 70 0.01 -10.93 -8.51
CA ASN A 70 -0.98 -11.73 -9.22
C ASN A 70 -0.49 -12.04 -10.63
N ARG A 71 0.06 -11.04 -11.35
CA ARG A 71 0.55 -11.25 -12.72
C ARG A 71 1.86 -12.06 -12.78
N VAL A 72 2.84 -11.79 -11.92
CA VAL A 72 4.14 -12.50 -11.96
C VAL A 72 4.08 -13.88 -11.29
N GLY A 73 3.16 -14.06 -10.33
CA GLY A 73 2.95 -15.33 -9.63
C GLY A 73 2.13 -16.36 -10.42
N ASP A 74 1.20 -15.92 -11.29
CA ASP A 74 0.45 -16.81 -12.18
C ASP A 74 1.30 -17.25 -13.37
N ALA A 75 2.25 -18.14 -13.09
CA ALA A 75 3.05 -18.85 -14.08
C ALA A 75 2.23 -19.78 -15.01
N HIS A 76 0.92 -19.88 -14.82
CA HIS A 76 0.02 -20.74 -15.60
C HIS A 76 -0.84 -20.00 -16.65
N GLY A 77 -0.70 -18.68 -16.81
CA GLY A 77 -1.54 -17.89 -17.72
C GLY A 77 -0.83 -16.83 -18.55
N GLN A 78 0.51 -16.76 -18.51
CA GLN A 78 1.25 -15.84 -19.35
C GLN A 78 1.08 -16.27 -20.81
N GLY A 79 0.29 -15.55 -21.60
CA GLY A 79 0.10 -15.80 -23.03
C GLY A 79 1.42 -15.75 -23.83
N GLN A 80 1.35 -15.51 -25.15
CA GLN A 80 2.52 -15.61 -26.05
C GLN A 80 3.74 -14.73 -25.70
N ARG A 81 3.65 -13.78 -24.74
CA ARG A 81 4.77 -12.96 -24.25
C ARG A 81 4.78 -12.86 -22.72
N PRO A 82 5.43 -13.80 -22.01
CA PRO A 82 5.57 -13.70 -20.57
C PRO A 82 6.39 -12.46 -20.17
N VAL A 83 5.88 -11.69 -19.20
CA VAL A 83 6.65 -10.61 -18.60
C VAL A 83 7.79 -11.23 -17.80
N LYS A 84 9.03 -10.90 -18.14
CA LYS A 84 10.22 -11.35 -17.41
C LYS A 84 10.74 -10.23 -16.50
N PRO A 85 10.33 -10.17 -15.23
CA PRO A 85 10.86 -9.17 -14.31
C PRO A 85 12.37 -9.33 -14.15
N LEU A 86 13.08 -8.21 -14.20
CA LEU A 86 14.52 -8.14 -13.98
C LEU A 86 14.78 -7.76 -12.52
N PRO A 87 15.98 -8.06 -11.96
CA PRO A 87 16.28 -7.78 -10.55
C PRO A 87 15.94 -6.36 -10.10
N ARG A 88 16.23 -5.35 -10.93
CA ARG A 88 15.90 -3.94 -10.67
C ARG A 88 14.40 -3.66 -10.48
N HIS A 89 13.50 -4.44 -11.10
CA HIS A 89 12.06 -4.28 -10.91
C HIS A 89 11.62 -4.81 -9.55
N ALA A 90 12.23 -5.91 -9.10
CA ALA A 90 12.00 -6.45 -7.77
C ALA A 90 12.54 -5.51 -6.69
N GLU A 91 13.73 -4.97 -6.90
CA GLU A 91 14.35 -3.96 -6.03
C GLU A 91 13.47 -2.71 -5.90
N LEU A 92 13.00 -2.15 -7.02
CA LEU A 92 12.07 -1.02 -7.00
C LEU A 92 10.81 -1.35 -6.19
N ALA A 93 10.21 -2.52 -6.40
CA ALA A 93 9.00 -2.93 -5.67
C ALA A 93 9.24 -3.07 -4.15
N VAL A 94 10.40 -3.61 -3.75
CA VAL A 94 10.80 -3.71 -2.35
C VAL A 94 11.03 -2.33 -1.74
N ASN A 95 11.76 -1.45 -2.42
CA ASN A 95 12.04 -0.10 -1.94
C ASN A 95 10.75 0.72 -1.79
N LEU A 96 9.85 0.66 -2.79
CA LEU A 96 8.54 1.33 -2.69
C LEU A 96 7.73 0.80 -1.52
N SER A 97 7.66 -0.52 -1.34
CA SER A 97 6.97 -1.11 -0.18
C SER A 97 7.58 -0.67 1.16
N GLY A 98 8.91 -0.67 1.26
CA GLY A 98 9.64 -0.24 2.45
C GLY A 98 9.37 1.22 2.80
N THR A 99 9.51 2.13 1.84
CA THR A 99 9.23 3.56 2.03
C THR A 99 7.79 3.82 2.44
N MET A 100 6.82 3.19 1.75
CA MET A 100 5.40 3.33 2.08
C MET A 100 5.09 2.80 3.49
N SER A 101 5.66 1.65 3.85
CA SER A 101 5.48 1.04 5.17
C SER A 101 6.04 1.93 6.28
N ALA A 102 7.27 2.43 6.11
CA ALA A 102 7.91 3.32 7.07
C ALA A 102 7.11 4.62 7.27
N PHE A 103 6.60 5.20 6.17
CA PHE A 103 5.79 6.42 6.23
C PHE A 103 4.47 6.21 6.98
N LEU A 104 3.77 5.09 6.75
CA LEU A 104 2.52 4.77 7.46
C LEU A 104 2.76 4.62 8.97
N ILE A 105 3.81 3.89 9.37
CA ILE A 105 4.17 3.73 10.79
C ILE A 105 4.56 5.06 11.43
N ALA A 106 5.44 5.84 10.79
CA ALA A 106 5.82 7.14 11.32
C ALA A 106 4.63 8.09 11.48
N THR A 107 3.65 8.01 10.57
CA THR A 107 2.40 8.79 10.66
C THR A 107 1.52 8.30 11.81
N LEU A 108 1.41 6.99 12.02
CA LEU A 108 0.68 6.40 13.13
C LEU A 108 1.30 6.82 14.47
N ASP A 109 2.61 6.66 14.62
CA ASP A 109 3.34 7.00 15.84
C ASP A 109 3.19 8.49 16.18
N ALA A 110 3.31 9.37 15.18
CA ALA A 110 3.12 10.81 15.36
C ALA A 110 1.71 11.17 15.87
N ARG A 111 0.68 10.42 15.44
CA ARG A 111 -0.71 10.64 15.87
C ARG A 111 -0.97 10.06 17.27
N GLN A 112 -0.31 8.97 17.63
CA GLN A 112 -0.40 8.39 18.97
C GLN A 112 0.35 9.23 20.02
N GLY A 113 1.51 9.79 19.66
CA GLY A 113 2.29 10.68 20.53
C GLY A 113 1.73 12.10 20.67
N SER A 114 0.63 12.42 20.01
CA SER A 114 -0.08 13.70 20.12
C SER A 114 -1.31 13.63 21.05
N GLN A 115 -1.48 12.53 21.79
CA GLN A 115 -2.52 12.35 22.82
C GLN A 115 -1.95 12.45 24.23
#